data_AF-A0A936B9S4-F1
#
_entry.id   AF-A0A936B9S4-F1
#
_cell.length_a   1.000
_cell.length_b   1.000
_cell.length_c   1.000
_cell.angle_alpha   90.00
_cell.angle_beta   90.00
_cell.angle_gamma   90.00
#
_symmetry.space_group_name_H-M   'P 1'
#
loop_
_entity.id
_entity.type
_entity.pdbx_description
1 polymer ?
#
loop_
_entity_poly.entity_id
_entity_poly.type
_entity_poly.pdbx_seq_one_letter_code
_entity_poly.pdbx_strand_id
1 'polypeptide(L)'
;MTIFAHTTAENGTLITQADGQAWANTLPLAQWPIGSPLTDIRTFHVPTSTAHPQVRIGLYNWQTGARLPLQAADGTAVAEQGWLVSSQQ
;
A
#
# COMPACT_ATOMS: atom_id res chain seq x y z
N MET A 1 -3.96 -5.21 -12.40
CA MET A 1 -3.26 -5.07 -11.12
C MET A 1 -3.29 -3.61 -10.70
N THR A 2 -3.41 -3.36 -9.39
CA THR A 2 -3.56 -2.03 -8.82
C THR A 2 -2.87 -2.03 -7.45
N ILE A 3 -2.26 -0.91 -7.07
CA ILE A 3 -1.70 -0.72 -5.72
C ILE A 3 -2.88 -0.47 -4.78
N PHE A 4 -2.92 -1.17 -3.64
CA PHE A 4 -3.68 -0.69 -2.51
C PHE A 4 -2.73 -0.05 -1.51
N ALA A 5 -3.15 1.06 -0.92
CA ALA A 5 -2.38 1.77 0.08
C ALA A 5 -3.37 2.30 1.12
N HIS A 6 -3.43 1.62 2.26
CA HIS A 6 -4.45 1.81 3.29
C HIS A 6 -3.81 2.30 4.57
N THR A 7 -4.46 3.23 5.25
CA THR A 7 -4.17 3.49 6.66
C THR A 7 -5.24 2.81 7.51
N THR A 8 -4.82 2.02 8.49
CA THR A 8 -5.72 1.34 9.43
C THR A 8 -5.46 1.77 10.87
N ALA A 9 -6.48 1.68 11.71
CA ALA A 9 -6.30 1.68 13.16
C ALA A 9 -5.59 0.39 13.59
N GLU A 10 -5.12 0.34 14.84
CA GLU A 10 -4.42 -0.82 15.39
C GLU A 10 -5.27 -2.12 15.32
N ASN A 11 -6.60 -1.99 15.49
CA ASN A 11 -7.53 -3.12 15.36
C ASN A 11 -7.83 -3.54 13.91
N GLY A 12 -7.16 -2.94 12.92
CA GLY A 12 -7.35 -3.24 11.49
C GLY A 12 -8.49 -2.49 10.81
N THR A 13 -9.23 -1.62 11.54
CA THR A 13 -10.28 -0.79 10.94
C THR A 13 -9.68 0.16 9.90
N LEU A 14 -10.22 0.17 8.68
CA LEU A 14 -9.80 1.11 7.64
C LEU A 14 -10.14 2.54 8.06
N ILE A 15 -9.14 3.43 7.99
CA ILE A 15 -9.29 4.87 8.25
C ILE A 15 -9.41 5.62 6.93
N THR A 16 -8.44 5.42 6.05
CA THR A 16 -8.38 6.07 4.73
C THR A 16 -7.57 5.22 3.76
N GLN A 17 -7.67 5.53 2.46
CA GLN A 17 -7.02 4.79 1.39
C GLN A 17 -6.60 5.72 0.25
N ALA A 18 -5.58 5.29 -0.49
CA ALA A 18 -5.05 5.98 -1.66
C ALA A 18 -4.71 4.98 -2.77
N ASP A 19 -5.64 4.07 -3.06
CA ASP A 19 -5.50 3.00 -4.04
C ASP A 19 -5.37 3.56 -5.48
N GLY A 20 -4.68 2.82 -6.33
CA GLY A 20 -4.63 3.12 -7.77
C GLY A 20 -3.36 2.67 -8.49
N GLN A 21 -3.09 3.29 -9.64
CA GLN A 21 -1.93 3.01 -10.47
C GLN A 21 -0.68 3.72 -9.91
N ALA A 22 0.51 3.26 -10.28
CA ALA A 22 1.76 3.83 -9.78
C ALA A 22 1.95 5.29 -10.23
N TRP A 23 2.92 5.96 -9.60
CA TRP A 23 3.32 7.34 -9.90
C TRP A 23 2.14 8.31 -9.90
N ALA A 24 1.49 8.45 -8.74
CA ALA A 24 0.30 9.29 -8.60
C ALA A 24 -0.79 9.01 -9.65
N ASN A 25 -1.01 7.72 -9.95
CA ASN A 25 -1.98 7.21 -10.93
C ASN A 25 -1.67 7.50 -12.40
N THR A 26 -0.48 7.99 -12.74
CA THR A 26 -0.10 8.31 -14.13
C THR A 26 0.59 7.16 -14.86
N LEU A 27 1.08 6.16 -14.14
CA LEU A 27 1.76 4.99 -14.72
C LEU A 27 0.97 3.72 -14.40
N PRO A 28 0.27 3.13 -15.39
CA PRO A 28 -0.29 1.79 -15.24
C PRO A 28 0.82 0.82 -14.81
N LEU A 29 0.60 0.07 -13.74
CA LEU A 29 1.60 -0.85 -13.19
C LEU A 29 2.15 -1.84 -14.23
N ALA A 30 1.29 -2.28 -15.17
CA ALA A 30 1.67 -3.18 -16.25
C ALA A 30 2.64 -2.57 -17.28
N GLN A 31 2.81 -1.25 -17.27
CA GLN A 31 3.72 -0.50 -18.13
C GLN A 31 5.02 -0.11 -17.42
N TRP A 32 5.14 -0.37 -16.11
CA TRP A 32 6.37 -0.12 -15.38
C TRP A 32 7.48 -1.04 -15.89
N PRO A 33 8.60 -0.49 -16.42
CA PRO A 33 9.72 -1.31 -16.88
C PRO A 33 10.38 -2.11 -15.74
N ILE A 34 10.67 -3.38 -16.02
CA ILE A 34 11.39 -4.26 -15.10
C ILE A 34 12.76 -3.66 -14.76
N GLY A 35 13.13 -3.68 -13.48
CA GLY A 35 14.42 -3.21 -12.99
C GLY A 35 14.56 -1.68 -12.91
N SER A 36 13.51 -0.93 -13.24
CA SER A 36 13.51 0.53 -13.09
C SER A 36 12.97 0.92 -11.71
N PRO A 37 13.75 1.54 -10.82
CA PRO A 37 13.21 2.07 -9.57
C PRO A 37 12.26 3.25 -9.86
N LEU A 38 11.19 3.35 -9.08
CA LEU A 38 10.20 4.42 -9.15
C LEU A 38 9.84 4.85 -7.73
N THR A 39 9.86 6.15 -7.48
CA THR A 39 9.31 6.72 -6.24
C THR A 39 7.86 7.08 -6.47
N ASP A 40 6.95 6.38 -5.78
CA ASP A 40 5.52 6.71 -5.75
C ASP A 40 5.15 7.29 -4.39
N ILE A 41 4.52 8.47 -4.39
CA ILE A 41 4.17 9.22 -3.17
C ILE A 41 2.65 9.16 -2.99
N ARG A 42 2.22 8.74 -1.80
CA ARG A 42 0.80 8.68 -1.40
C ARG A 42 0.59 9.55 -0.18
N THR A 43 -0.45 10.38 -0.22
CA THR A 43 -0.83 11.27 0.89
C THR A 43 -2.12 10.77 1.53
N PHE A 44 -2.11 10.68 2.86
CA PHE A 44 -3.26 10.27 3.66
C PHE A 44 -3.68 11.39 4.61
N HIS A 45 -4.97 11.64 4.68
CA HIS A 45 -5.54 12.50 5.72
C HIS A 45 -5.98 11.60 6.88
N VAL A 46 -5.19 11.56 7.95
CA VAL A 46 -5.43 10.73 9.13
C VAL A 46 -5.92 11.63 10.27
N PRO A 47 -7.06 11.33 10.91
CA PRO A 47 -7.52 12.08 12.08
C PRO A 47 -6.47 12.06 13.20
N THR A 48 -6.21 13.21 13.82
CA THR A 48 -5.23 13.34 14.92
C THR A 48 -5.60 12.53 16.16
N SER A 49 -6.87 12.15 16.33
CA SER A 49 -7.35 11.24 17.37
C SER A 49 -6.96 9.78 17.13
N THR A 50 -6.42 9.44 15.96
CA THR A 50 -6.00 8.08 15.65
C THR A 50 -4.69 7.78 16.37
N ALA A 51 -4.75 6.96 17.41
CA ALA A 51 -3.56 6.39 18.03
C ALA A 51 -2.93 5.34 17.10
N HIS A 52 -1.62 5.45 16.88
CA HIS A 52 -0.79 4.45 16.18
C HIS A 52 -1.36 3.95 14.84
N PRO A 53 -1.59 4.83 13.85
CA PRO A 53 -2.01 4.40 12.52
C PRO A 53 -0.98 3.46 11.88
N GLN A 54 -1.46 2.39 11.26
CA GLN A 54 -0.66 1.45 10.47
C GLN A 54 -0.88 1.72 8.98
N VAL A 55 0.19 1.68 8.19
CA VAL A 55 0.08 1.76 6.73
C VAL A 55 0.28 0.38 6.12
N ARG A 56 -0.71 -0.09 5.37
CA ARG A 56 -0.70 -1.38 4.65
C ARG A 56 -0.64 -1.12 3.16
N ILE A 57 0.30 -1.77 2.48
CA ILE A 57 0.53 -1.59 1.05
C ILE A 57 0.68 -2.96 0.38
N GLY A 58 0.19 -3.07 -0.84
CA GLY A 58 0.42 -4.24 -1.68
C GLY A 58 -0.30 -4.12 -3.01
N LEU A 59 -0.50 -5.25 -3.68
CA LEU A 59 -1.17 -5.32 -4.97
C LEU A 59 -2.45 -6.12 -4.90
N TYR A 60 -3.42 -5.74 -5.72
CA TYR A 60 -4.65 -6.51 -5.89
C TYR A 60 -5.12 -6.50 -7.35
N ASN A 61 -6.00 -7.44 -7.67
CA ASN A 61 -6.72 -7.44 -8.92
C ASN A 61 -8.01 -6.61 -8.76
N TRP A 62 -8.07 -5.44 -9.41
CA TRP A 62 -9.22 -4.54 -9.30
C TRP A 62 -10.54 -5.11 -9.86
N GLN A 63 -10.48 -6.08 -10.78
CA GLN A 63 -11.69 -6.69 -11.34
C GLN A 63 -12.33 -7.67 -10.37
N THR A 64 -11.54 -8.30 -9.49
CA THR A 64 -12.01 -9.35 -8.57
C THR A 64 -11.94 -8.94 -7.10
N GLY A 65 -11.21 -7.88 -6.78
CA GLY A 65 -10.88 -7.48 -5.40
C GLY A 65 -9.81 -8.34 -4.73
N ALA A 66 -9.37 -9.44 -5.35
CA ALA A 66 -8.44 -10.38 -4.73
C ALA A 66 -7.04 -9.77 -4.54
N ARG A 67 -6.49 -9.93 -3.33
CA ARG A 67 -5.10 -9.57 -3.00
C ARG A 67 -4.14 -10.49 -3.71
N LEU A 68 -3.06 -9.93 -4.24
CA LEU A 68 -1.98 -10.72 -4.84
C LEU A 68 -0.98 -11.13 -3.75
N PRO A 69 -0.54 -12.39 -3.73
CA PRO A 69 0.44 -12.85 -2.76
C PRO A 69 1.78 -12.13 -2.97
N LEU A 70 2.41 -11.73 -1.86
CA LEU A 70 3.77 -11.20 -1.84
C LEU A 70 4.72 -12.31 -1.40
N GLN A 71 5.90 -12.38 -2.02
CA GLN A 71 6.97 -13.29 -1.64
C GLN A 71 8.24 -12.46 -1.40
N ALA A 72 8.97 -12.80 -0.34
CA ALA A 72 10.32 -12.29 -0.12
C ALA A 72 11.29 -12.87 -1.15
N ALA A 73 12.50 -12.34 -1.21
CA ALA A 73 13.53 -12.81 -2.15
C ALA A 73 13.90 -14.29 -1.97
N ASP A 74 13.67 -14.86 -0.78
CA ASP A 74 13.88 -16.27 -0.47
C ASP A 74 12.66 -17.17 -0.77
N GLY A 75 11.59 -16.61 -1.34
CA GLY A 75 10.35 -17.32 -1.67
C GLY A 75 9.36 -17.45 -0.53
N THR A 76 9.68 -16.95 0.67
CA THR A 76 8.75 -16.96 1.82
C THR A 76 7.55 -16.09 1.51
N ALA A 77 6.34 -16.61 1.73
CA ALA A 77 5.12 -15.81 1.63
C ALA A 77 5.13 -14.71 2.70
N VAL A 78 4.94 -13.47 2.28
CA VAL A 78 4.89 -12.31 3.16
C VAL A 78 3.43 -11.87 3.25
N ALA A 79 2.88 -11.89 4.46
CA ALA A 79 1.59 -11.22 4.70
C ALA A 79 1.75 -9.73 4.40
N GLU A 80 0.70 -9.05 3.93
CA GLU A 80 0.69 -7.60 3.75
C GLU A 80 1.06 -6.92 5.08
N GLN A 81 2.34 -6.55 5.22
CA GLN A 81 2.86 -6.01 6.48
C GLN A 81 2.43 -4.56 6.60
N GLY A 82 1.82 -4.24 7.73
CA GLY A 82 1.58 -2.86 8.13
C GLY A 82 2.89 -2.26 8.65
N TRP A 83 3.42 -1.23 7.98
CA TRP A 83 4.47 -0.42 8.57
C TRP A 83 3.83 0.55 9.56
N LEU A 84 4.35 0.61 10.79
CA LEU A 84 4.00 1.67 11.73
C LEU A 84 4.62 2.97 11.21
N VAL A 85 3.79 3.95 10.85
CA VAL A 85 4.29 5.28 10.51
C VAL A 85 4.34 6.08 11.80
N SER A 86 5.53 6.24 12.37
CA SER A 86 5.77 7.28 13.36
C SER A 86 5.93 8.61 12.63
N SER A 87 5.12 9.61 12.99
CA SER A 87 5.40 10.98 12.58
C SER A 87 6.72 11.39 13.24
N GLN A 88 7.78 11.58 12.46
CA GLN A 88 8.94 12.35 12.92
C GLN A 88 8.42 13.78 13.13
N GLN A 89 8.36 14.20 14.39
CA GLN A 89 8.15 15.62 14.75
C GLN A 89 9.40 16.42 14.40
#